data_AF-A0A850SWB9-F1
#
_entry.id   AF-A0A850SWB9-F1
#
_cell.length_a   1.000
_cell.length_b   1.000
_cell.length_c   1.000
_cell.angle_alpha   90.00
_cell.angle_beta   90.00
_cell.angle_gamma   90.00
#
_symmetry.space_group_name_H-M   'P 1'
#
loop_
_entity.id
_entity.type
_entity.pdbx_description
1 polymer ?
#
loop_
_entity_poly.entity_id
_entity_poly.type
_entity_poly.pdbx_seq_one_letter_code
_entity_poly.pdbx_strand_id
1 'polypeptide(L)'
;MIPLVPLAAAALAAEETDKAPAGLLGDASFFVLAAFLLVIAVFWRMGAHKAIAGGLDKRAQKIADELDQARKLREEAQELLAQYQRRQRAAEEEAKGVIEQARRDAAALAAEQRKKINEQIARRAKAAEEKIARAEAQALAEVRGQTADMAIEIARRIIRERMDQGAQTALVDRAISEVRAKLN
;
A
#
# COMPACT_ATOMS: atom_id res chain seq x y z
N MET A 1 14.76 -89.51 3.74
CA MET A 1 13.38 -90.03 3.69
C MET A 1 12.51 -88.88 3.19
N ILE A 2 12.12 -88.65 1.92
CA ILE A 2 11.54 -89.45 0.80
C ILE A 2 10.30 -90.26 1.23
N PRO A 3 9.17 -90.30 0.47
CA PRO A 3 8.84 -89.73 -0.88
C PRO A 3 7.56 -88.81 -0.89
N LEU A 4 7.08 -88.05 -1.91
CA LEU A 4 7.01 -88.03 -3.40
C LEU A 4 5.89 -88.90 -4.08
N VAL A 5 4.73 -88.26 -4.40
CA VAL A 5 3.86 -88.21 -5.65
C VAL A 5 3.54 -89.53 -6.43
N PRO A 6 2.29 -89.82 -6.95
CA PRO A 6 1.60 -89.26 -8.18
C PRO A 6 0.06 -89.07 -8.09
N LEU A 7 -0.66 -88.25 -8.87
CA LEU A 7 -0.92 -88.09 -10.34
C LEU A 7 -1.86 -89.16 -10.98
N ALA A 8 -3.06 -88.71 -11.38
CA ALA A 8 -3.94 -89.14 -12.50
C ALA A 8 -4.53 -90.57 -12.63
N ALA A 9 -5.73 -90.62 -13.26
CA ALA A 9 -6.57 -91.76 -13.70
C ALA A 9 -7.62 -92.25 -12.68
N ALA A 10 -8.92 -92.38 -12.96
CA ALA A 10 -9.65 -92.37 -14.22
C ALA A 10 -11.09 -91.87 -14.00
N ALA A 11 -11.59 -91.06 -14.93
CA ALA A 11 -13.00 -90.90 -15.16
C ALA A 11 -13.57 -92.18 -15.77
N LEU A 12 -14.63 -92.77 -15.20
CA LEU A 12 -15.73 -93.44 -15.92
C LEU A 12 -16.78 -94.04 -14.96
N ALA A 13 -18.00 -94.16 -15.49
CA ALA A 13 -19.06 -95.10 -15.11
C ALA A 13 -20.02 -94.72 -13.97
N ALA A 14 -21.04 -93.94 -14.35
CA ALA A 14 -22.42 -94.22 -13.95
C ALA A 14 -23.34 -94.00 -15.17
N GLU A 15 -23.21 -94.86 -16.17
CA GLU A 15 -24.32 -95.34 -17.01
C GLU A 15 -25.10 -96.36 -16.15
N GLU A 16 -26.41 -96.58 -16.19
CA GLU A 16 -27.51 -96.20 -17.07
C GLU A 16 -28.78 -96.70 -16.34
N THR A 17 -29.98 -96.11 -16.54
CA THR A 17 -31.24 -96.89 -16.60
C THR A 17 -32.36 -96.07 -17.20
N ASP A 18 -32.94 -96.67 -18.24
CA ASP A 18 -33.95 -96.20 -19.17
C ASP A 18 -35.39 -96.23 -18.58
N LYS A 19 -36.22 -95.32 -19.10
CA LYS A 19 -37.72 -95.16 -19.18
C LYS A 19 -38.65 -96.15 -18.45
N ALA A 20 -39.85 -95.83 -17.94
CA ALA A 20 -40.82 -94.70 -18.00
C ALA A 20 -41.92 -94.93 -16.91
N PRO A 21 -43.14 -94.36 -17.03
CA PRO A 21 -43.63 -93.08 -16.55
C PRO A 21 -44.22 -93.17 -15.11
N ALA A 22 -43.69 -92.40 -14.16
CA ALA A 22 -44.23 -92.36 -12.79
C ALA A 22 -44.46 -90.93 -12.32
N GLY A 23 -45.35 -90.22 -13.03
CA GLY A 23 -45.91 -88.95 -12.62
C GLY A 23 -44.90 -87.82 -12.44
N LEU A 24 -45.43 -86.61 -12.30
CA LEU A 24 -44.66 -85.39 -12.04
C LEU A 24 -43.86 -85.43 -10.71
N LEU A 25 -43.92 -86.54 -9.96
CA LEU A 25 -43.43 -86.70 -8.60
C LEU A 25 -42.29 -87.74 -8.46
N GLY A 26 -41.86 -88.40 -9.54
CA GLY A 26 -40.80 -89.43 -9.52
C GLY A 26 -39.48 -89.05 -10.22
N ASP A 27 -39.43 -87.91 -10.91
CA ASP A 27 -38.24 -87.46 -11.65
C ASP A 27 -37.31 -86.65 -10.73
N ALA A 28 -36.06 -87.09 -10.56
CA ALA A 28 -35.05 -86.38 -9.76
C ALA A 28 -34.84 -84.94 -10.28
N SER A 29 -35.03 -84.71 -11.58
CA SER A 29 -34.96 -83.40 -12.22
C SER A 29 -36.03 -82.43 -11.68
N PHE A 30 -37.22 -82.94 -11.33
CA PHE A 30 -38.30 -82.14 -10.75
C PHE A 30 -37.97 -81.67 -9.34
N PHE A 31 -37.41 -82.54 -8.49
CA PHE A 31 -36.99 -82.16 -7.14
C PHE A 31 -35.80 -81.19 -7.15
N VAL A 32 -34.85 -81.33 -8.08
CA VAL A 32 -33.75 -80.38 -8.27
C VAL A 32 -34.29 -79.02 -8.72
N LEU A 33 -35.21 -78.99 -9.68
CA LEU A 33 -35.87 -77.76 -10.12
C LEU A 33 -36.66 -77.11 -8.97
N ALA A 34 -37.40 -77.89 -8.19
CA ALA A 34 -38.16 -77.41 -7.04
C ALA A 34 -37.24 -76.84 -5.94
N ALA A 35 -36.13 -77.50 -5.63
CA ALA A 35 -35.14 -77.01 -4.68
C ALA A 35 -34.44 -75.73 -5.18
N PHE A 36 -34.11 -75.64 -6.47
CA PHE A 36 -33.54 -74.44 -7.09
C PHE A 36 -34.51 -73.26 -7.05
N LEU A 37 -35.78 -73.49 -7.37
CA LEU A 37 -36.83 -72.47 -7.27
C LEU A 37 -37.08 -72.06 -5.82
N LEU A 38 -37.02 -72.98 -4.85
CA LEU A 38 -37.12 -72.66 -3.43
C LEU A 38 -35.97 -71.76 -2.98
N VAL A 39 -34.72 -72.06 -3.39
CA VAL A 39 -33.56 -71.20 -3.10
C VAL A 39 -33.73 -69.81 -3.72
N ILE A 40 -34.15 -69.72 -5.00
CA ILE A 40 -34.44 -68.44 -5.64
C ILE A 40 -35.55 -67.67 -4.91
N ALA A 41 -36.62 -68.35 -4.50
CA ALA A 41 -37.72 -67.73 -3.76
C ALA A 41 -37.23 -67.19 -2.40
N VAL A 42 -36.34 -67.91 -1.71
CA VAL A 42 -35.68 -67.44 -0.48
C VAL A 42 -34.80 -66.22 -0.74
N PHE A 43 -33.97 -66.21 -1.80
CA PHE A 43 -33.16 -65.04 -2.17
C PHE A 43 -34.02 -63.83 -2.57
N TRP A 44 -35.15 -64.06 -3.23
CA TRP A 44 -36.11 -63.02 -3.57
C TRP A 44 -36.77 -62.46 -2.32
N ARG A 45 -37.21 -63.32 -1.40
CA ARG A 45 -37.81 -62.96 -0.10
C ARG A 45 -36.81 -62.21 0.80
N MET A 46 -35.55 -62.63 0.83
CA MET A 46 -34.45 -61.96 1.55
C MET A 46 -34.02 -60.64 0.90
N GLY A 47 -34.53 -60.32 -0.29
CA GLY A 47 -34.31 -59.02 -0.91
C GLY A 47 -32.90 -58.81 -1.43
N ALA A 48 -32.18 -59.87 -1.83
CA ALA A 48 -30.83 -59.76 -2.40
C ALA A 48 -30.78 -58.78 -3.60
N HIS A 49 -31.82 -58.77 -4.43
CA HIS A 49 -32.00 -57.80 -5.52
C HIS A 49 -32.09 -56.35 -5.03
N LYS A 50 -32.78 -56.07 -3.91
CA LYS A 50 -32.87 -54.74 -3.30
C LYS A 50 -31.55 -54.29 -2.69
N ALA A 51 -30.79 -55.22 -2.09
CA ALA A 51 -29.49 -54.89 -1.51
C ALA A 51 -28.47 -54.47 -2.59
N ILE A 52 -28.45 -55.16 -3.73
CA ILE A 52 -27.57 -54.83 -4.86
C ILE A 52 -28.01 -53.51 -5.52
N ALA A 53 -29.30 -53.34 -5.80
CA ALA A 53 -29.84 -52.10 -6.38
C ALA A 53 -29.59 -50.89 -5.46
N GLY A 54 -29.88 -51.02 -4.16
CA GLY A 54 -29.63 -49.95 -3.18
C GLY A 54 -28.14 -49.62 -3.00
N GLY A 55 -27.23 -50.59 -3.19
CA GLY A 55 -25.79 -50.35 -3.19
C GLY A 55 -25.32 -49.53 -4.40
N LEU A 56 -25.88 -49.82 -5.58
CA LEU A 56 -25.62 -49.05 -6.80
C LEU A 56 -26.21 -47.65 -6.72
N ASP A 57 -27.45 -47.51 -6.24
CA ASP A 57 -28.10 -46.20 -6.07
C ASP A 57 -27.34 -45.31 -5.08
N LYS A 58 -26.87 -45.86 -3.95
CA LYS A 58 -26.02 -45.13 -2.99
C LYS A 58 -24.71 -44.65 -3.63
N ARG A 59 -24.09 -45.48 -4.48
CA ARG A 59 -22.88 -45.08 -5.21
C ARG A 59 -23.19 -43.99 -6.24
N ALA A 60 -24.28 -44.12 -7.00
CA ALA A 60 -24.70 -43.13 -7.97
C ALA A 60 -25.01 -41.78 -7.30
N GLN A 61 -25.74 -41.78 -6.18
CA GLN A 61 -26.00 -40.58 -5.39
C GLN A 61 -24.71 -39.96 -4.87
N LYS A 62 -23.81 -40.75 -4.27
CA LYS A 62 -22.53 -40.25 -3.78
C LYS A 62 -21.69 -39.60 -4.90
N ILE A 63 -21.62 -40.21 -6.07
CA ILE A 63 -20.89 -39.64 -7.22
C ILE A 63 -21.57 -38.36 -7.72
N ALA A 64 -22.91 -38.32 -7.75
CA ALA A 64 -23.65 -37.12 -8.13
C ALA A 64 -23.39 -35.98 -7.15
N ASP A 65 -23.40 -36.26 -5.84
CA ASP A 65 -23.13 -35.28 -4.78
C ASP A 65 -21.68 -34.77 -4.85
N GLU A 66 -20.70 -35.66 -5.04
CA GLU A 66 -19.29 -35.27 -5.21
C GLU A 66 -19.08 -34.41 -6.46
N LEU A 67 -19.78 -34.72 -7.57
CA LEU A 67 -19.70 -33.95 -8.80
C LEU A 67 -20.37 -32.57 -8.66
N ASP A 68 -21.50 -32.49 -7.95
CA ASP A 68 -22.17 -31.22 -7.64
C ASP A 68 -21.30 -30.34 -6.73
N GLN A 69 -20.70 -30.92 -5.69
CA GLN A 69 -19.74 -30.21 -4.83
C GLN A 69 -18.51 -29.73 -5.61
N ALA A 70 -17.96 -30.56 -6.50
CA ALA A 70 -16.83 -30.17 -7.33
C ALA A 70 -17.18 -29.02 -8.30
N ARG A 71 -18.42 -29.01 -8.85
CA ARG A 71 -18.92 -27.92 -9.68
C ARG A 71 -19.07 -26.64 -8.88
N LYS A 72 -19.71 -26.68 -7.72
CA LYS A 72 -19.85 -25.53 -6.81
C LYS A 72 -18.50 -24.96 -6.41
N LEU A 73 -17.56 -25.81 -6.01
CA LEU A 73 -16.21 -25.37 -5.63
C LEU A 73 -15.47 -24.73 -6.80
N ARG A 74 -15.67 -25.24 -8.03
CA ARG A 74 -15.09 -24.63 -9.23
C ARG A 74 -15.71 -23.27 -9.54
N GLU A 75 -17.02 -23.13 -9.40
CA GLU A 75 -17.73 -21.85 -9.57
C GLU A 75 -17.26 -20.82 -8.54
N GLU A 76 -17.20 -21.20 -7.25
CA GLU A 76 -16.68 -20.36 -6.18
C GLU A 76 -15.23 -19.94 -6.43
N ALA A 77 -14.37 -20.86 -6.87
CA ALA A 77 -12.98 -20.55 -7.20
C ALA A 77 -12.87 -19.58 -8.39
N GLN A 78 -13.71 -19.73 -9.41
CA GLN A 78 -13.76 -18.81 -10.55
C GLN A 78 -14.26 -17.42 -10.13
N GLU A 79 -15.29 -17.37 -9.28
CA GLU A 79 -15.80 -16.11 -8.76
C GLU A 79 -14.74 -15.41 -7.91
N LEU A 80 -14.07 -16.14 -7.02
CA LEU A 80 -13.01 -15.63 -6.17
C LEU A 80 -11.84 -15.10 -7.01
N LEU A 81 -11.41 -15.84 -8.04
CA LEU A 81 -10.39 -15.38 -8.97
C LEU A 81 -10.78 -14.07 -9.67
N ALA A 82 -12.03 -13.98 -10.14
CA ALA A 82 -12.53 -12.78 -10.76
C ALA A 82 -12.60 -11.60 -9.77
N GLN A 83 -12.98 -11.85 -8.52
CA GLN A 83 -12.95 -10.84 -7.45
C GLN A 83 -11.53 -10.36 -7.17
N TYR A 84 -10.55 -11.27 -7.05
CA TYR A 84 -9.14 -10.91 -6.86
C TYR A 84 -8.59 -10.10 -8.01
N GLN A 85 -8.86 -10.49 -9.26
CA GLN A 85 -8.43 -9.74 -10.44
C GLN A 85 -9.04 -8.34 -10.47
N ARG A 86 -10.32 -8.18 -10.11
CA ARG A 86 -10.95 -6.86 -9.99
C ARG A 86 -10.30 -6.02 -8.90
N ARG A 87 -10.08 -6.60 -7.71
CA ARG A 87 -9.41 -5.92 -6.59
C ARG A 87 -7.98 -5.51 -6.94
N GLN A 88 -7.24 -6.37 -7.65
CA GLN A 88 -5.88 -6.06 -8.10
C GLN A 88 -5.88 -4.86 -9.05
N ARG A 89 -6.76 -4.85 -10.06
CA ARG A 89 -6.86 -3.71 -10.99
C ARG A 89 -7.27 -2.42 -10.28
N ALA A 90 -8.25 -2.49 -9.39
CA ALA A 90 -8.68 -1.35 -8.59
C ALA A 90 -7.54 -0.81 -7.71
N ALA A 91 -6.77 -1.69 -7.05
CA ALA A 91 -5.61 -1.29 -6.26
C ALA A 91 -4.49 -0.67 -7.11
N GLU A 92 -4.25 -1.18 -8.32
CA GLU A 92 -3.29 -0.59 -9.26
C GLU A 92 -3.73 0.80 -9.75
N GLU A 93 -5.02 0.98 -10.03
CA GLU A 93 -5.60 2.28 -10.40
C GLU A 93 -5.55 3.28 -9.25
N GLU A 94 -5.89 2.85 -8.03
CA GLU A 94 -5.81 3.65 -6.83
C GLU A 94 -4.35 4.07 -6.54
N ALA A 95 -3.40 3.14 -6.62
CA ALA A 95 -1.98 3.43 -6.45
C ALA A 95 -1.47 4.46 -7.48
N LYS A 96 -1.86 4.32 -8.75
CA LYS A 96 -1.56 5.33 -9.79
C LYS A 96 -2.18 6.69 -9.44
N GLY A 97 -3.42 6.69 -8.96
CA GLY A 97 -4.11 7.90 -8.50
C GLY A 97 -3.38 8.61 -7.37
N VAL A 98 -2.92 7.85 -6.35
CA VAL A 98 -2.15 8.37 -5.22
C VAL A 98 -0.82 8.96 -5.69
N ILE A 99 -0.10 8.30 -6.59
CA ILE A 99 1.18 8.80 -7.11
C ILE A 99 0.97 10.10 -7.90
N GLU A 100 -0.04 10.17 -8.76
CA GLU A 100 -0.33 11.37 -9.54
C GLU A 100 -0.83 12.53 -8.67
N GLN A 101 -1.59 12.24 -7.61
CA GLN A 101 -1.96 13.25 -6.63
C GLN A 101 -0.74 13.75 -5.86
N ALA A 102 0.11 12.86 -5.34
CA ALA A 102 1.34 13.24 -4.64
C ALA A 102 2.28 14.07 -5.52
N ARG A 103 2.38 13.76 -6.82
CA ARG A 103 3.16 14.56 -7.78
C ARG A 103 2.58 15.96 -7.96
N ARG A 104 1.26 16.09 -8.11
CA ARG A 104 0.58 17.39 -8.24
C ARG A 104 0.76 18.22 -6.98
N ASP A 105 0.59 17.62 -5.81
CA ASP A 105 0.76 18.29 -4.52
C ASP A 105 2.21 18.73 -4.31
N ALA A 106 3.19 17.87 -4.63
CA ALA A 106 4.61 18.22 -4.56
C ALA A 106 4.96 19.38 -5.51
N ALA A 107 4.44 19.38 -6.73
CA ALA A 107 4.67 20.46 -7.70
C ALA A 107 4.05 21.78 -7.23
N ALA A 108 2.82 21.74 -6.71
CA ALA A 108 2.14 22.91 -6.16
C ALA A 108 2.89 23.49 -4.95
N LEU A 109 3.30 22.61 -4.03
CA LEU A 109 4.08 23.01 -2.86
C LEU A 109 5.43 23.61 -3.26
N ALA A 110 6.14 23.01 -4.22
CA ALA A 110 7.41 23.54 -4.70
C ALA A 110 7.24 24.93 -5.34
N ALA A 111 6.18 25.14 -6.11
CA ALA A 111 5.87 26.45 -6.70
C ALA A 111 5.55 27.50 -5.62
N GLU A 112 4.73 27.15 -4.63
CA GLU A 112 4.38 28.03 -3.51
C GLU A 112 5.62 28.40 -2.67
N GLN A 113 6.46 27.41 -2.34
CA GLN A 113 7.68 27.64 -1.57
C GLN A 113 8.67 28.50 -2.35
N ARG A 114 8.80 28.30 -3.67
CA ARG A 114 9.67 29.15 -4.49
C ARG A 114 9.17 30.59 -4.53
N LYS A 115 7.85 30.81 -4.60
CA LYS A 115 7.26 32.14 -4.47
C LYS A 115 7.56 32.77 -3.11
N LYS A 116 7.35 32.05 -2.02
CA LYS A 116 7.65 32.51 -0.65
C LYS A 116 9.13 32.85 -0.48
N ILE A 117 10.04 32.03 -0.99
CA ILE A 117 11.49 32.27 -0.94
C ILE A 117 11.83 33.55 -1.71
N ASN A 118 11.32 33.71 -2.93
CA ASN A 118 11.57 34.92 -3.73
C ASN A 118 11.08 36.19 -3.03
N GLU A 119 9.88 36.14 -2.43
CA GLU A 119 9.37 37.25 -1.63
C GLU A 119 10.23 37.54 -0.39
N GLN A 120 10.70 36.50 0.30
CA GLN A 120 11.61 36.67 1.45
C GLN A 120 12.95 37.26 1.02
N ILE A 121 13.52 36.82 -0.11
CA ILE A 121 14.75 37.37 -0.67
C ILE A 121 14.55 38.85 -1.02
N ALA A 122 13.46 39.21 -1.71
CA ALA A 122 13.16 40.59 -2.06
C ALA A 122 13.01 41.48 -0.81
N ARG A 123 12.31 40.99 0.23
CA ARG A 123 12.21 41.72 1.51
C ARG A 123 13.56 41.89 2.20
N ARG A 124 14.39 40.85 2.21
CA ARG A 124 15.75 40.91 2.79
C ARG A 124 16.67 41.85 2.02
N ALA A 125 16.59 41.86 0.69
CA ALA A 125 17.34 42.77 -0.17
C ALA A 125 16.99 44.23 0.15
N LYS A 126 15.69 44.58 0.17
CA LYS A 126 15.24 45.92 0.56
C LYS A 126 15.71 46.31 1.96
N ALA A 127 15.58 45.41 2.94
CA ALA A 127 16.04 45.69 4.30
C ALA A 127 17.58 45.90 4.37
N ALA A 128 18.35 45.22 3.54
CA ALA A 128 19.79 45.42 3.42
C ALA A 128 20.12 46.77 2.76
N GLU A 129 19.45 47.12 1.67
CA GLU A 129 19.58 48.42 1.00
C GLU A 129 19.27 49.57 1.96
N GLU A 130 18.17 49.49 2.71
CA GLU A 130 17.84 50.50 3.73
C GLU A 130 18.88 50.59 4.85
N LYS A 131 19.47 49.47 5.26
CA LYS A 131 20.56 49.47 6.26
C LYS A 131 21.81 50.14 5.71
N ILE A 132 22.17 49.87 4.46
CA ILE A 132 23.30 50.50 3.78
C ILE A 132 23.06 52.01 3.69
N ALA A 133 21.91 52.44 3.20
CA ALA A 133 21.57 53.87 3.08
C ALA A 133 21.62 54.59 4.44
N ARG A 134 21.13 53.95 5.51
CA ARG A 134 21.25 54.49 6.88
C ARG A 134 22.71 54.58 7.34
N ALA A 135 23.51 53.55 7.09
CA ALA A 135 24.93 53.55 7.45
C ALA A 135 25.72 54.61 6.68
N GLU A 136 25.45 54.80 5.39
CA GLU A 136 26.06 55.86 4.57
C GLU A 136 25.71 57.25 5.08
N ALA A 137 24.42 57.49 5.39
CA ALA A 137 23.99 58.77 5.96
C ALA A 137 24.66 59.05 7.31
N GLN A 138 24.79 58.04 8.16
CA GLN A 138 25.47 58.15 9.44
C GLN A 138 26.98 58.43 9.27
N ALA A 139 27.67 57.67 8.41
CA ALA A 139 29.09 57.86 8.13
C ALA A 139 29.36 59.27 7.57
N LEU A 140 28.50 59.76 6.68
CA LEU A 140 28.61 61.11 6.13
C LEU A 140 28.39 62.19 7.19
N ALA A 141 27.46 61.98 8.13
CA ALA A 141 27.24 62.87 9.25
C ALA A 141 28.44 62.88 10.21
N GLU A 142 29.03 61.71 10.51
CA GLU A 142 30.22 61.59 11.35
C GLU A 142 31.44 62.30 10.72
N VAL A 143 31.68 62.11 9.42
CA VAL A 143 32.77 62.81 8.69
C VAL A 143 32.57 64.32 8.72
N ARG A 144 31.35 64.81 8.51
CA ARG A 144 31.03 66.24 8.60
C ARG A 144 31.25 66.79 10.00
N GLY A 145 30.85 66.05 11.04
CA GLY A 145 31.09 66.42 12.43
C GLY A 145 32.59 66.54 12.73
N GLN A 146 33.37 65.51 12.41
CA GLN A 146 34.82 65.52 12.59
C GLN A 146 35.50 66.67 11.83
N THR A 147 35.04 66.98 10.61
CA THR A 147 35.58 68.08 9.81
C THR A 147 35.25 69.44 10.44
N ALA A 148 34.05 69.61 10.97
CA ALA A 148 33.65 70.83 11.68
C ALA A 148 34.48 71.02 12.95
N ASP A 149 34.71 69.95 13.73
CA ASP A 149 35.54 69.99 14.93
C ASP A 149 36.99 70.34 14.59
N MET A 150 37.57 69.72 13.56
CA MET A 150 38.91 70.05 13.07
C MET A 150 39.01 71.52 12.61
N ALA A 151 38.01 72.02 11.88
CA ALA A 151 37.97 73.42 11.46
C ALA A 151 37.90 74.39 12.64
N ILE A 152 37.13 74.06 13.68
CA ILE A 152 37.05 74.83 14.92
C ILE A 152 38.40 74.82 15.66
N GLU A 153 39.09 73.68 15.74
CA GLU A 153 40.41 73.61 16.37
C GLU A 153 41.46 74.44 15.62
N ILE A 154 41.50 74.35 14.29
CA ILE A 154 42.40 75.17 13.45
C ILE A 154 42.08 76.65 13.64
N ALA A 155 40.79 77.04 13.62
CA ALA A 155 40.39 78.42 13.86
C ALA A 155 40.82 78.91 15.25
N ARG A 156 40.63 78.11 16.31
CA ARG A 156 41.11 78.42 17.67
C ARG A 156 42.63 78.62 17.70
N ARG A 157 43.39 77.77 16.99
CA ARG A 157 44.84 77.85 16.93
C ARG A 157 45.30 79.12 16.20
N ILE A 158 44.74 79.42 15.03
CA ILE A 158 45.05 80.64 14.26
C ILE A 158 44.72 81.89 15.07
N ILE A 159 43.54 81.92 15.73
CA ILE A 159 43.15 83.04 16.60
C ILE A 159 44.20 83.22 17.71
N ARG A 160 44.61 82.14 18.38
CA ARG A 160 45.61 82.19 19.45
C ARG A 160 46.99 82.68 18.96
N GLU A 161 47.43 82.25 17.78
CA GLU A 161 48.72 82.65 17.18
C GLU A 161 48.72 84.10 16.67
N ARG A 162 47.57 84.63 16.23
CA ARG A 162 47.40 86.01 15.71
C ARG A 162 46.98 87.02 16.79
N MET A 163 46.73 86.59 18.02
CA MET A 163 46.23 87.45 19.09
C MET A 163 47.35 88.28 19.72
N ASP A 164 47.47 89.54 19.28
CA ASP A 164 48.28 90.57 19.92
C ASP A 164 47.46 91.33 21.00
N GLN A 165 48.13 92.00 21.94
CA GLN A 165 47.52 92.83 22.99
C GLN A 165 46.56 93.88 22.41
N GLY A 166 46.88 94.49 21.26
CA GLY A 166 45.99 95.45 20.59
C GLY A 166 44.69 94.84 20.06
N ALA A 167 44.74 93.60 19.57
CA ALA A 167 43.56 92.89 19.07
C ALA A 167 42.64 92.41 20.21
N GLN A 168 43.20 92.06 21.37
CA GLN A 168 42.41 91.69 22.56
C GLN A 168 41.60 92.87 23.08
N THR A 169 42.22 94.05 23.22
CA THR A 169 41.52 95.25 23.72
C THR A 169 40.38 95.67 22.80
N ALA A 170 40.60 95.65 21.48
CA ALA A 170 39.56 95.97 20.49
C ALA A 170 38.37 94.97 20.48
N LEU A 171 38.60 93.69 20.80
CA LEU A 171 37.54 92.70 20.95
C LEU A 171 36.72 92.93 22.22
N VAL A 172 37.37 93.30 23.33
CA VAL A 172 36.71 93.63 24.59
C VAL A 172 35.82 94.88 24.42
N ASP A 173 36.33 95.93 23.79
CA ASP A 173 35.54 97.15 23.53
C ASP A 173 34.33 96.89 22.62
N ARG A 174 34.48 96.03 21.58
CA ARG A 174 33.33 95.61 20.75
C ARG A 174 32.32 94.78 21.52
N ALA A 175 32.75 93.83 22.35
CA ALA A 175 31.85 93.02 23.16
C ALA A 175 31.07 93.88 24.17
N ILE A 176 31.73 94.86 24.80
CA ILE A 176 31.09 95.84 25.68
C ILE A 176 30.06 96.68 24.90
N SER A 177 30.39 97.09 23.67
CA SER A 177 29.48 97.83 22.78
C SER A 177 28.26 97.00 22.36
N GLU A 178 28.42 95.74 21.97
CA GLU A 178 27.30 94.85 21.58
C GLU A 178 26.37 94.56 22.77
N VAL A 179 26.91 94.34 23.96
CA VAL A 179 26.11 94.15 25.18
C VAL A 179 25.32 95.42 25.50
N ARG A 180 25.96 96.60 25.39
CA ARG A 180 25.26 97.89 25.55
C ARG A 180 24.18 98.10 24.48
N ALA A 181 24.38 97.63 23.25
CA ALA A 181 23.40 97.74 22.17
C ALA A 181 22.22 96.75 22.29
N LYS A 182 22.39 95.60 22.95
CA LYS A 182 21.31 94.65 23.26
C LYS A 182 20.55 94.97 24.55
N LEU A 183 21.07 95.87 25.40
CA LEU A 183 20.48 96.29 26.66
C LEU A 183 19.81 97.68 26.60
N ASN A 184 19.87 98.34 25.44
CA ASN A 184 18.99 99.45 25.06
C ASN A 184 17.86 98.91 24.16
#